data_AF-A0AAX2F7A1-F1
#
_entry.id   AF-A0AAX2F7A1-F1
#
_cell.length_a   1.000
_cell.length_b   1.000
_cell.length_c   1.000
_cell.angle_alpha   90.00
_cell.angle_beta   90.00
_cell.angle_gamma   90.00
#
_symmetry.space_group_name_H-M   'P 1'
#
loop_
_entity.id
_entity.type
_entity.pdbx_description
1 polymer ?
#
loop_
_entity_poly.entity_id
_entity_poly.type
_entity_poly.pdbx_seq_one_letter_code
_entity_poly.pdbx_strand_id
1 'polypeptide(L)'
;MKKIYLAISLAVCLASAPLTTNAQCTRAKATTCTMNETQIEKLQFAYGFYNTYMNSLIYSQLSDLSTVIAKKFVSPKVLKKTADIGADVLLNAQDCVKENLQTLKIKALNNDWFRVSFSWPTEKYEVIQDNIIYIKIKEQGKSFIIEDATTEMPKLTK
;
A
#
# COMPACT_ATOMS: atom_id res chain seq x y z
N MET A 1 30.10 42.43 -7.70
CA MET A 1 30.95 41.43 -8.39
C MET A 1 30.59 39.97 -8.10
N LYS A 2 30.15 39.55 -6.91
CA LYS A 2 29.79 38.13 -6.62
C LYS A 2 28.59 37.55 -7.42
N LYS A 3 27.64 38.38 -7.89
CA LYS A 3 26.45 37.90 -8.61
C LYS A 3 26.69 37.54 -10.08
N ILE A 4 27.74 38.08 -10.71
CA ILE A 4 28.05 37.82 -12.12
C ILE A 4 28.74 36.46 -12.27
N TYR A 5 29.63 36.10 -11.34
CA TYR A 5 30.31 34.80 -11.33
C TYR A 5 29.35 33.62 -11.10
N LEU A 6 28.26 33.83 -10.34
CA LEU A 6 27.27 32.78 -10.08
C LEU A 6 26.47 32.40 -11.34
N ALA A 7 26.14 33.39 -12.18
CA ALA A 7 25.40 33.16 -13.42
C ALA A 7 26.25 32.46 -14.49
N ILE A 8 27.55 32.76 -14.54
CA ILE A 8 28.48 32.13 -15.50
C ILE A 8 28.73 30.66 -15.12
N SER A 9 28.81 30.33 -13.83
CA SER A 9 29.00 28.95 -13.37
C SER A 9 27.80 28.04 -13.69
N LEU A 10 26.58 28.59 -13.74
CA LEU A 10 25.37 27.81 -14.02
C LEU A 10 25.27 27.45 -15.51
N ALA A 11 25.72 28.34 -16.40
CA ALA A 11 25.67 28.13 -17.85
C ALA A 11 26.65 27.04 -18.33
N VAL A 12 27.80 26.88 -17.66
CA VAL A 12 28.81 25.87 -18.03
C VAL A 12 28.38 24.44 -17.63
N CYS A 13 27.55 24.29 -16.60
CA CYS A 13 26.99 22.98 -16.21
C CYS A 13 25.91 22.46 -17.17
N LEU A 14 25.22 23.34 -17.89
CA LEU A 14 24.15 22.96 -18.83
C LEU A 14 24.68 22.51 -20.20
N ALA A 15 25.88 22.95 -20.58
CA ALA A 15 26.49 22.62 -21.88
C ALA A 15 27.33 21.32 -21.88
N SER A 16 27.53 20.70 -20.72
CA SER A 16 28.40 19.53 -20.54
C SER A 16 27.65 18.21 -20.30
N ALA A 17 26.32 18.20 -20.47
CA ALA A 17 25.56 16.95 -20.44
C ALA A 17 25.91 16.10 -21.68
N PRO A 18 26.48 14.90 -21.52
CA PRO A 18 26.78 14.04 -22.66
C PRO A 18 25.49 13.60 -23.35
N LEU A 19 25.48 13.67 -24.69
CA LEU A 19 24.49 13.02 -25.55
C LEU A 19 24.60 11.51 -25.37
N THR A 20 23.95 10.99 -24.33
CA THR A 20 23.83 9.56 -24.11
C THR A 20 22.56 9.08 -24.81
N THR A 21 22.78 8.25 -25.83
CA THR A 21 21.77 7.44 -26.49
C THR A 21 21.03 6.63 -25.42
N ASN A 22 19.82 7.07 -25.05
CA ASN A 22 18.95 6.29 -24.19
C ASN A 22 18.41 5.11 -24.98
N ALA A 23 18.63 3.89 -24.48
CA ALA A 23 17.96 2.70 -24.97
C ALA A 23 16.45 2.93 -24.89
N GLN A 24 15.79 2.91 -26.05
CA GLN A 24 14.37 3.17 -26.18
C GLN A 24 13.62 1.92 -25.68
N CYS A 25 13.40 1.84 -24.36
CA CYS A 25 12.47 0.88 -23.79
C CYS A 25 11.09 1.21 -24.35
N THR A 26 10.58 0.37 -25.23
CA THR A 26 9.21 0.43 -25.74
C THR A 26 8.27 0.26 -24.55
N ARG A 27 7.90 1.40 -23.94
CA ARG A 27 6.85 1.46 -22.92
C ARG A 27 5.57 1.06 -23.64
N ALA A 28 5.14 -0.19 -23.46
CA ALA A 28 3.79 -0.60 -23.81
C ALA A 28 2.85 0.48 -23.28
N LYS A 29 1.95 1.01 -24.14
CA LYS A 29 0.97 2.01 -23.74
C LYS A 29 0.27 1.48 -22.49
N ALA A 30 0.61 2.04 -21.34
CA ALA A 30 -0.16 1.84 -20.14
C ALA A 30 -1.52 2.45 -20.46
N THR A 31 -2.50 1.59 -20.73
CA THR A 31 -3.89 2.00 -20.70
C THR A 31 -4.14 2.41 -19.26
N THR A 32 -3.98 3.70 -18.97
CA THR A 32 -4.38 4.27 -17.70
C THR A 32 -5.88 4.05 -17.62
N CYS A 33 -6.30 2.97 -16.93
CA CYS A 33 -7.68 2.84 -16.54
C CYS A 33 -7.97 4.03 -15.64
N THR A 34 -8.72 4.99 -16.15
CA THR A 34 -9.20 6.11 -15.34
C THR A 34 -9.98 5.52 -14.17
N MET A 35 -9.44 5.65 -12.96
CA MET A 35 -10.16 5.19 -11.77
C MET A 35 -11.46 5.98 -11.67
N ASN A 36 -12.58 5.28 -11.47
CA ASN A 36 -13.84 5.95 -11.15
C ASN A 36 -13.82 6.49 -9.72
N GLU A 37 -14.71 7.43 -9.40
CA GLU A 37 -14.78 8.09 -8.08
C GLU A 37 -14.91 7.06 -6.95
N THR A 38 -15.78 6.06 -7.10
CA THR A 38 -15.95 4.97 -6.13
C THR A 38 -14.65 4.19 -5.88
N GLN A 39 -13.85 3.92 -6.91
CA GLN A 39 -12.57 3.23 -6.77
C GLN A 39 -11.54 4.09 -6.03
N ILE A 40 -11.57 5.41 -6.25
CA ILE A 40 -10.74 6.38 -5.52
C ILE A 40 -11.14 6.41 -4.03
N GLU A 41 -12.44 6.46 -3.74
CA GLU A 41 -12.95 6.44 -2.36
C GLU A 41 -12.58 5.14 -1.64
N LYS A 42 -12.73 3.99 -2.30
CA LYS A 42 -12.30 2.69 -1.76
C LYS A 42 -10.79 2.63 -1.54
N LEU A 43 -9.99 3.21 -2.43
CA LEU A 43 -8.54 3.30 -2.27
C LEU A 43 -8.16 4.17 -1.05
N GLN A 44 -8.82 5.32 -0.89
CA GLN A 44 -8.63 6.20 0.26
C GLN A 44 -9.05 5.52 1.57
N PHE A 45 -10.19 4.82 1.56
CA PHE A 45 -10.62 3.98 2.68
C PHE A 45 -9.57 2.93 3.02
N ALA A 46 -9.04 2.20 2.03
CA ALA A 46 -8.01 1.19 2.25
C ALA A 46 -6.77 1.79 2.93
N TYR A 47 -6.29 2.93 2.43
CA TYR A 47 -5.15 3.63 3.01
C TYR A 47 -5.43 4.12 4.43
N GLY A 48 -6.60 4.72 4.68
CA GLY A 48 -7.00 5.16 6.00
C GLY A 48 -7.09 4.00 6.98
N PHE A 49 -7.78 2.92 6.59
CA PHE A 49 -7.91 1.70 7.37
C PHE A 49 -6.54 1.13 7.75
N TYR A 50 -5.66 0.84 6.78
CA TYR A 50 -4.38 0.20 7.06
C TYR A 50 -3.46 1.09 7.89
N ASN A 51 -3.41 2.40 7.64
CA ASN A 51 -2.64 3.30 8.48
C ASN A 51 -3.14 3.27 9.93
N THR A 52 -4.44 3.42 10.16
CA THR A 52 -5.00 3.42 11.52
C THR A 52 -4.83 2.06 12.20
N TYR A 53 -5.11 0.98 11.48
CA TYR A 53 -5.02 -0.39 11.99
C TYR A 53 -3.58 -0.77 12.34
N MET A 54 -2.62 -0.59 11.43
CA MET A 54 -1.21 -0.89 11.70
C MET A 54 -0.65 -0.02 12.83
N ASN A 55 -0.97 1.28 12.88
CA ASN A 55 -0.58 2.12 14.03
C ASN A 55 -1.14 1.58 15.35
N SER A 56 -2.40 1.13 15.37
CA SER A 56 -2.99 0.55 16.59
C SER A 56 -2.32 -0.75 17.04
N LEU A 57 -1.74 -1.52 16.12
CA LEU A 57 -0.97 -2.72 16.44
C LEU A 57 0.45 -2.40 16.93
N ILE A 58 1.11 -1.41 16.32
CA ILE A 58 2.48 -1.01 16.66
C ILE A 58 2.55 -0.40 18.06
N TYR A 59 1.57 0.42 18.44
CA TYR A 59 1.56 1.11 19.73
C TYR A 59 0.65 0.38 20.71
N SER A 60 1.19 -0.66 21.36
CA SER A 60 0.49 -1.54 22.31
C SER A 60 -0.16 -0.85 23.53
N GLN A 61 0.19 0.41 23.79
CA GLN A 61 -0.47 1.27 24.80
C GLN A 61 -1.90 1.65 24.39
N LEU A 62 -2.27 1.43 23.13
CA LEU A 62 -3.60 1.60 22.57
C LEU A 62 -4.40 0.30 22.76
N SER A 63 -4.74 -0.02 24.01
CA SER A 63 -5.63 -1.13 24.42
C SER A 63 -6.66 -1.51 23.36
N ASP A 64 -6.78 -2.79 22.98
CA ASP A 64 -7.80 -3.39 22.09
C ASP A 64 -8.25 -2.57 20.85
N LEU A 65 -7.54 -1.51 20.48
CA LEU A 65 -8.00 -0.52 19.50
C LEU A 65 -8.01 -1.15 18.12
N SER A 66 -7.00 -1.97 17.81
CA SER A 66 -6.95 -2.82 16.63
C SER A 66 -8.20 -3.70 16.53
N THR A 67 -8.62 -4.33 17.63
CA THR A 67 -9.84 -5.14 17.70
C THR A 67 -11.10 -4.32 17.42
N VAL A 68 -11.22 -3.11 17.96
CA VAL A 68 -12.37 -2.22 17.71
C VAL A 68 -12.41 -1.79 16.24
N ILE A 69 -11.26 -1.38 15.67
CA ILE A 69 -11.14 -1.00 14.26
C ILE A 69 -11.51 -2.19 13.36
N ALA A 70 -10.96 -3.37 13.63
CA ALA A 70 -11.21 -4.58 12.85
C ALA A 70 -12.70 -4.97 12.92
N LYS A 71 -13.31 -4.98 14.11
CA LYS A 71 -14.76 -5.24 14.26
C LYS A 71 -15.64 -4.25 13.50
N LYS A 72 -15.19 -3.00 13.36
CA LYS A 72 -15.96 -1.94 12.69
C LYS A 72 -15.89 -2.04 11.16
N PHE A 73 -14.73 -2.38 10.62
CA PHE A 73 -14.43 -2.21 9.19
C PHE A 73 -14.07 -3.51 8.45
N VAL A 74 -14.03 -4.65 9.15
CA VAL A 74 -13.66 -5.95 8.56
C VAL A 74 -14.81 -6.92 8.73
N SER A 75 -15.10 -7.68 7.68
CA SER A 75 -16.21 -8.61 7.70
C SER A 75 -15.99 -9.73 8.74
N PRO A 76 -17.05 -10.26 9.37
CA PRO A 76 -16.92 -11.39 10.30
C PRO A 76 -16.26 -12.63 9.67
N LYS A 77 -16.44 -12.83 8.35
CA LYS A 77 -15.78 -13.90 7.59
C LYS A 77 -14.25 -13.75 7.65
N VAL A 78 -13.73 -12.54 7.45
CA VAL A 78 -12.28 -12.28 7.48
C VAL A 78 -11.74 -12.38 8.90
N LEU A 79 -12.45 -11.85 9.90
CA LEU A 79 -12.06 -11.97 11.31
C LEU A 79 -11.98 -13.42 11.76
N LYS A 80 -12.90 -14.28 11.30
CA LYS A 80 -12.86 -15.71 11.59
C LYS A 80 -11.61 -16.38 11.01
N LYS A 81 -11.20 -16.03 9.79
CA LYS A 81 -9.97 -16.57 9.18
C LYS A 81 -8.73 -16.32 10.06
N THR A 82 -8.59 -15.10 10.61
CA THR A 82 -7.50 -14.76 11.53
C THR A 82 -7.47 -15.69 12.75
N ALA A 83 -8.63 -15.95 13.35
CA ALA A 83 -8.75 -16.84 14.51
C ALA A 83 -8.38 -18.29 14.16
N ASP A 84 -8.80 -18.77 12.99
CA ASP A 84 -8.58 -20.15 12.56
C ASP A 84 -7.09 -20.43 12.23
N ILE A 85 -6.36 -19.44 11.69
CA ILE A 85 -4.95 -19.63 11.27
C ILE A 85 -3.93 -19.19 12.33
N GLY A 86 -4.35 -18.49 13.39
CA GLY A 86 -3.46 -17.97 14.43
C GLY A 86 -2.52 -16.84 13.96
N ALA A 87 -2.86 -16.16 12.87
CA ALA A 87 -2.13 -15.03 12.30
C ALA A 87 -3.11 -14.02 11.71
N ASP A 88 -2.74 -12.73 11.74
CA ASP A 88 -3.58 -11.68 11.18
C ASP A 88 -3.57 -11.75 9.66
N VAL A 89 -4.71 -12.14 9.06
CA VAL A 89 -4.87 -12.24 7.60
C VAL A 89 -4.74 -10.92 6.86
N LEU A 90 -4.90 -9.78 7.55
CA LEU A 90 -4.75 -8.45 6.96
C LEU A 90 -3.28 -8.09 6.78
N LEU A 91 -2.39 -8.73 7.54
CA LEU A 91 -0.94 -8.57 7.48
C LEU A 91 -0.22 -9.81 6.94
N ASN A 92 -0.89 -10.96 6.91
CA ASN A 92 -0.28 -12.27 6.75
C ASN A 92 0.90 -12.48 7.73
N ALA A 93 0.71 -12.06 8.99
CA ALA A 93 1.75 -12.07 10.01
C ALA A 93 1.15 -12.09 11.43
N GLN A 94 1.98 -12.40 12.43
CA GLN A 94 1.59 -12.33 13.85
C GLN A 94 1.82 -10.94 14.45
N ASP A 95 2.82 -10.21 13.95
CA ASP A 95 3.23 -8.91 14.48
C ASP A 95 3.10 -7.80 13.42
N CYS A 96 3.21 -6.56 13.87
CA CYS A 96 3.38 -5.38 13.01
C CYS A 96 4.41 -4.44 13.64
N VAL A 97 5.37 -3.97 12.84
CA VAL A 97 6.39 -3.00 13.26
C VAL A 97 6.33 -1.72 12.43
N LYS A 98 7.00 -0.66 12.89
CA LYS A 98 6.95 0.67 12.29
C LYS A 98 7.41 0.69 10.82
N GLU A 99 8.39 -0.13 10.49
CA GLU A 99 8.98 -0.27 9.15
C GLU A 99 7.97 -0.84 8.15
N ASN A 100 7.06 -1.71 8.60
CA ASN A 100 5.96 -2.19 7.76
C ASN A 100 5.07 -1.02 7.34
N LEU A 101 4.69 -0.16 8.29
CA LEU A 101 3.85 0.99 7.99
C LEU A 101 4.55 1.99 7.06
N GLN A 102 5.84 2.24 7.26
CA GLN A 102 6.64 3.15 6.42
C GLN A 102 6.74 2.70 4.96
N THR A 103 6.57 1.42 4.70
CA THR A 103 6.66 0.81 3.36
C THR A 103 5.30 0.43 2.78
N LEU A 104 4.20 0.74 3.49
CA LEU A 104 2.83 0.46 3.07
C LEU A 104 2.53 1.10 1.70
N LYS A 105 2.08 0.25 0.77
CA LYS A 105 1.62 0.61 -0.57
C LYS A 105 0.32 -0.11 -0.85
N ILE A 106 -0.67 0.63 -1.34
CA ILE A 106 -1.94 0.07 -1.79
C ILE A 106 -2.18 0.45 -3.25
N LYS A 107 -2.51 -0.54 -4.07
CA LYS A 107 -2.82 -0.39 -5.49
C LYS A 107 -4.17 -1.01 -5.80
N ALA A 108 -5.04 -0.29 -6.49
CA ALA A 108 -6.26 -0.87 -7.01
C ALA A 108 -5.94 -1.88 -8.13
N LEU A 109 -6.64 -3.00 -8.14
CA LEU A 109 -6.58 -4.02 -9.20
C LEU A 109 -7.81 -3.96 -10.10
N ASN A 110 -8.99 -3.77 -9.50
CA ASN A 110 -10.24 -3.44 -10.17
C ASN A 110 -11.12 -2.60 -9.22
N ASN A 111 -12.43 -2.50 -9.47
CA ASN A 111 -13.35 -1.71 -8.66
C ASN A 111 -13.47 -2.14 -7.19
N ASP A 112 -13.16 -3.41 -6.88
CA ASP A 112 -13.37 -3.98 -5.55
C ASP A 112 -12.09 -4.54 -4.94
N TRP A 113 -11.13 -4.99 -5.75
CA TRP A 113 -9.92 -5.63 -5.28
C TRP A 113 -8.73 -4.68 -5.28
N PHE A 114 -7.98 -4.72 -4.19
CA PHE A 114 -6.80 -3.90 -3.95
C PHE A 114 -5.65 -4.79 -3.48
N ARG A 115 -4.45 -4.52 -3.99
CA ARG A 115 -3.20 -5.12 -3.51
C ARG A 115 -2.62 -4.21 -2.44
N VAL A 116 -2.47 -4.76 -1.24
CA VAL A 116 -1.73 -4.18 -0.13
C VAL A 116 -0.35 -4.82 -0.10
N SER A 117 0.69 -4.01 0.07
CA SER A 117 2.02 -4.53 0.32
C SER A 117 2.82 -3.65 1.25
N PHE A 118 3.67 -4.28 2.03
CA PHE A 118 4.67 -3.66 2.88
C PHE A 118 5.84 -4.61 3.07
N SER A 119 6.95 -4.10 3.58
CA SER A 119 8.20 -4.82 3.70
C SER A 119 8.57 -5.04 5.17
N TRP A 120 9.24 -6.14 5.47
CA TRP A 120 9.87 -6.33 6.79
C TRP A 120 11.29 -5.76 6.82
N PRO A 121 11.77 -5.32 8.00
CA PRO A 121 13.16 -4.92 8.16
C PRO A 121 14.10 -6.10 7.87
N THR A 122 15.23 -5.79 7.25
CA THR A 122 16.29 -6.75 6.87
C THR A 122 16.97 -7.41 8.07
N GLU A 123 16.85 -6.85 9.26
CA GLU A 123 17.45 -7.46 10.47
C GLU A 123 16.78 -8.80 10.84
N LYS A 124 15.52 -8.99 10.46
CA LYS A 124 14.82 -10.28 10.61
C LYS A 124 14.97 -11.20 9.39
N TYR A 125 15.38 -10.68 8.23
CA TYR A 125 15.39 -11.40 6.96
C TYR A 125 16.55 -10.98 6.06
N GLU A 126 17.33 -11.94 5.55
CA GLU A 126 18.47 -11.68 4.64
C GLU A 126 18.09 -10.88 3.38
N VAL A 127 16.80 -10.89 3.00
CA VAL A 127 16.25 -10.15 1.86
C VAL A 127 14.98 -9.42 2.30
N ILE A 128 14.77 -8.21 1.79
CA ILE A 128 13.50 -7.47 1.95
C ILE A 128 12.38 -8.32 1.33
N GLN A 129 11.54 -8.91 2.18
CA GLN A 129 10.38 -9.67 1.75
C GLN A 129 9.14 -8.78 1.78
N ASP A 130 8.62 -8.48 0.58
CA ASP A 130 7.32 -7.83 0.43
C ASP A 130 6.23 -8.82 0.85
N ASN A 131 5.46 -8.47 1.88
CA ASN A 131 4.20 -9.12 2.15
C ASN A 131 3.15 -8.57 1.20
N ILE A 132 2.37 -9.47 0.62
CA ILE A 132 1.34 -9.13 -0.35
C ILE A 132 0.02 -9.71 0.15
N ILE A 133 -0.95 -8.83 0.33
CA ILE A 133 -2.31 -9.17 0.71
C ILE A 133 -3.24 -8.55 -0.32
N TYR A 134 -4.22 -9.31 -0.77
CA TYR A 134 -5.28 -8.86 -1.63
C TYR A 134 -6.54 -8.70 -0.80
N ILE A 135 -7.09 -7.49 -0.76
CA ILE A 135 -8.31 -7.17 -0.05
C ILE A 135 -9.43 -6.86 -1.03
N LYS A 136 -10.65 -7.30 -0.70
CA LYS A 136 -11.86 -6.91 -1.40
C LYS A 136 -12.62 -5.89 -0.56
N ILE A 137 -12.97 -4.76 -1.14
CA ILE A 137 -13.66 -3.67 -0.48
C ILE A 137 -15.08 -3.54 -1.02
N LYS A 138 -16.02 -3.42 -0.09
CA LYS A 138 -17.47 -3.37 -0.33
C LYS A 138 -18.06 -2.16 0.38
N GLU A 139 -19.08 -1.57 -0.22
CA GLU A 139 -19.91 -0.56 0.43
C GLU A 139 -20.75 -1.15 1.57
N GLN A 140 -20.83 -0.41 2.67
CA GLN A 140 -21.70 -0.72 3.81
C GLN A 140 -22.30 0.58 4.35
N GLY A 141 -23.58 0.82 4.05
CA GLY A 141 -24.26 2.05 4.44
C GLY A 141 -23.61 3.26 3.80
N LYS A 142 -23.07 4.17 4.62
CA LYS A 142 -22.38 5.39 4.17
C LYS A 142 -20.84 5.27 4.20
N SER A 143 -20.32 4.05 4.27
CA SER A 143 -18.89 3.77 4.37
C SER A 143 -18.54 2.47 3.63
N PHE A 144 -17.35 1.95 3.87
CA PHE A 144 -16.85 0.72 3.27
C PHE A 144 -16.38 -0.27 4.35
N ILE A 145 -16.26 -1.53 3.95
CA ILE A 145 -15.65 -2.59 4.74
C ILE A 145 -14.72 -3.45 3.88
N ILE A 146 -13.77 -4.11 4.52
CA ILE A 146 -13.01 -5.23 3.95
C ILE A 146 -13.92 -6.47 3.98
N GLU A 147 -14.43 -6.84 2.81
CA GLU A 147 -15.28 -8.02 2.64
C GLU A 147 -14.46 -9.32 2.63
N ASP A 148 -13.29 -9.31 2.00
CA ASP A 148 -12.40 -10.46 1.90
C ASP A 148 -10.92 -10.07 1.98
N ALA A 149 -10.07 -11.01 2.39
CA ALA A 149 -8.62 -10.90 2.43
C ALA A 149 -7.99 -12.26 2.08
N THR A 150 -6.93 -12.24 1.26
CA THR A 150 -6.21 -13.42 0.80
C THR A 150 -4.78 -13.08 0.38
N THR A 151 -3.87 -14.05 0.44
CA THR A 151 -2.49 -13.92 -0.09
C THR A 151 -2.39 -14.40 -1.54
N GLU A 152 -3.40 -15.09 -2.05
CA GLU A 152 -3.48 -15.55 -3.44
C GLU A 152 -4.11 -14.48 -4.33
N MET A 153 -3.55 -14.28 -5.53
CA MET A 153 -4.10 -13.29 -6.47
C MET A 153 -5.55 -13.64 -6.84
N PRO A 154 -6.53 -12.77 -6.55
CA PRO A 154 -7.93 -13.06 -6.80
C PRO A 154 -8.22 -13.10 -8.30
N LYS A 155 -9.21 -13.90 -8.70
CA LYS A 155 -9.77 -13.83 -10.05
C LYS A 155 -10.47 -12.48 -10.22
N LEU A 156 -9.88 -11.60 -11.03
CA LEU A 156 -10.43 -10.28 -11.32
C LEU A 156 -11.56 -10.42 -12.34
N THR A 157 -12.79 -10.45 -11.86
CA THR A 157 -13.96 -10.29 -12.73
C THR A 157 -14.10 -8.82 -13.13
N LYS A 158 -14.59 -8.58 -14.35
CA LYS A 158 -14.90 -7.23 -14.84
C LYS A 158 -16.11 -6.64 -14.11
#